data_AF-A0A8B6XXY9-F1
#
_entry.id   AF-A0A8B6XXY9-F1
#
_cell.length_a   1.000
_cell.length_b   1.000
_cell.length_c   1.000
_cell.angle_alpha   90.00
_cell.angle_beta   90.00
_cell.angle_gamma   90.00
#
_symmetry.space_group_name_H-M   'P 1'
#
loop_
_entity.id
_entity.type
_entity.pdbx_description
1 polymer ?
#
loop_
_entity_poly.entity_id
_entity_poly.type
_entity_poly.pdbx_seq_one_letter_code
_entity_poly.pdbx_strand_id
1 'polypeptide(L)'
;MEECELKEHFRVNRNTFNFLVNELHPHLGKTTTTMREPISVVKRVAVALHYLASCEEYRNVRVVSSLFGIGKSTANLIVHEFINAVNDILLPKYVKFPLSVEYLNKHSRDFKDILDFPQCVGAVDGCHIPISAPKDQAISYYNYKGWYSIVLFAVVDCRYRFIYTSVGSPELGDSLVPLCLTGDSAFPLTRHLLKPYPENLELSEIQKNFNKILCGARRVVENAFGCVRARFRVICKRMECDINFATRIVNACVTLHNICEYYDDIIIIEWLMHHHDDSLAQPNTVSTTGNNGPGKNFRDSIAKYLYERDK
;
A
#
# COMPACT_ATOMS: atom_id res chain seq x y z
N MET A 1 7.25 19.57 21.50
CA MET A 1 7.50 18.97 20.19
C MET A 1 6.80 19.80 19.16
N GLU A 2 7.58 20.42 18.30
CA GLU A 2 7.11 21.25 17.19
C GLU A 2 6.47 20.37 16.09
N GLU A 3 5.81 20.98 15.12
CA GLU A 3 5.12 20.24 14.04
C GLU A 3 6.10 19.49 13.13
N CYS A 4 7.22 20.13 12.75
CA CYS A 4 8.26 19.51 11.93
C CYS A 4 8.87 18.29 12.65
N GLU A 5 9.16 18.41 13.94
CA GLU A 5 9.67 17.28 14.75
C GLU A 5 8.66 16.13 14.81
N LEU A 6 7.37 16.42 15.02
CA LEU A 6 6.32 15.40 15.05
C LEU A 6 6.29 14.64 13.72
N LYS A 7 6.29 15.38 12.61
CA LYS A 7 6.18 14.78 11.27
C LYS A 7 7.40 13.95 10.90
N GLU A 8 8.60 14.35 11.29
CA GLU A 8 9.81 13.54 11.09
C GLU A 8 9.78 12.22 11.88
N HIS A 9 9.35 12.25 13.14
CA HIS A 9 9.39 11.07 14.01
C HIS A 9 8.21 10.10 13.79
N PHE A 10 7.03 10.62 13.45
CA PHE A 10 5.79 9.83 13.36
C PHE A 10 5.22 9.72 11.95
N ARG A 11 5.79 10.47 10.98
CA ARG A 11 5.45 10.42 9.54
C ARG A 11 4.02 10.87 9.22
N VAL A 12 3.41 11.57 10.17
CA VAL A 12 2.07 12.18 10.13
C VAL A 12 2.13 13.60 10.71
N ASN A 13 1.25 14.49 10.29
CA ASN A 13 1.08 15.82 10.88
C ASN A 13 0.30 15.77 12.20
N ARG A 14 0.18 16.92 12.85
CA ARG A 14 -0.52 17.05 14.14
C ARG A 14 -2.00 16.67 14.05
N ASN A 15 -2.68 17.04 12.97
CA ASN A 15 -4.11 16.81 12.78
C ASN A 15 -4.41 15.31 12.65
N THR A 16 -3.68 14.62 11.78
CA THR A 16 -3.72 13.17 11.61
C THR A 16 -3.38 12.46 12.93
N PHE A 17 -2.34 12.91 13.63
CA PHE A 17 -1.96 12.35 14.92
C PHE A 17 -3.08 12.45 15.96
N ASN A 18 -3.66 13.64 16.12
CA ASN A 18 -4.76 13.87 17.06
C ASN A 18 -6.01 13.07 16.68
N PHE A 19 -6.32 12.97 15.38
CA PHE A 19 -7.40 12.12 14.88
C PHE A 19 -7.20 10.66 15.32
N LEU A 20 -6.00 10.09 15.11
CA LEU A 20 -5.68 8.72 15.52
C LEU A 20 -5.81 8.51 17.03
N VAL A 21 -5.34 9.48 17.82
CA VAL A 21 -5.49 9.43 19.29
C VAL A 21 -6.95 9.37 19.69
N ASN A 22 -7.79 10.23 19.12
CA ASN A 22 -9.21 10.31 19.48
C ASN A 22 -9.97 9.05 19.03
N GLU A 23 -9.76 8.62 17.79
CA GLU A 23 -10.50 7.50 17.20
C GLU A 23 -10.11 6.15 17.83
N LEU A 24 -8.84 5.99 18.22
CA LEU A 24 -8.35 4.75 18.85
C LEU A 24 -8.41 4.78 20.39
N HIS A 25 -8.77 5.90 21.00
CA HIS A 25 -8.87 6.05 22.45
C HIS A 25 -9.67 4.93 23.14
N PRO A 26 -10.86 4.52 22.64
CA PRO A 26 -11.66 3.49 23.31
C PRO A 26 -10.97 2.12 23.38
N HIS A 27 -10.03 1.84 22.48
CA HIS A 27 -9.37 0.53 22.35
C HIS A 27 -7.97 0.52 22.97
N LEU A 28 -7.30 1.67 23.00
CA LEU A 28 -5.97 1.84 23.57
C LEU A 28 -5.99 2.42 24.99
N GLY A 29 -7.14 2.89 25.48
CA GLY A 29 -7.32 3.30 26.86
C GLY A 29 -7.05 2.14 27.82
N LYS A 30 -6.38 2.41 28.94
CA LYS A 30 -6.18 1.46 30.03
C LYS A 30 -6.65 2.10 31.32
N THR A 31 -7.16 1.28 32.24
CA THR A 31 -7.65 1.74 33.54
C THR A 31 -6.49 2.01 34.49
N THR A 32 -6.62 3.06 35.30
CA THR A 32 -5.67 3.35 36.38
C THR A 32 -5.70 2.24 37.43
N THR A 33 -4.50 1.79 37.83
CA THR A 33 -4.35 0.78 38.89
C THR A 33 -3.76 1.43 40.13
N THR A 34 -3.93 0.80 41.29
CA THR A 34 -3.37 1.27 42.57
C THR A 34 -1.84 1.40 42.57
N MET A 35 -1.13 0.64 41.73
CA MET A 35 0.33 0.57 41.73
C MET A 35 1.00 1.55 40.76
N ARG A 36 0.34 1.87 39.63
CA ARG A 36 0.89 2.75 38.59
C ARG A 36 -0.19 3.33 37.69
N GLU A 37 0.08 4.54 37.21
CA GLU A 37 -0.70 5.14 36.13
C GLU A 37 -0.43 4.43 34.80
N PRO A 38 -1.47 4.27 33.95
CA PRO A 38 -1.32 3.66 32.65
C PRO A 38 -0.60 4.60 31.69
N ILE A 39 0.07 4.02 30.70
CA ILE A 39 0.67 4.81 29.62
C ILE A 39 -0.48 5.46 28.82
N SER A 40 -0.47 6.78 28.73
CA SER A 40 -1.53 7.56 28.06
C SER A 40 -1.67 7.17 26.58
N VAL A 41 -2.90 7.21 26.05
CA VAL A 41 -3.19 6.88 24.64
C VAL A 41 -2.31 7.67 23.68
N VAL A 42 -2.09 8.96 23.96
CA VAL A 42 -1.17 9.82 23.20
C VAL A 42 0.22 9.20 23.08
N LYS A 43 0.80 8.76 24.21
CA LYS A 43 2.12 8.13 24.23
C LYS A 43 2.10 6.77 23.54
N ARG A 44 1.01 6.01 23.65
CA ARG A 44 0.84 4.71 22.99
C ARG A 44 0.80 4.83 21.46
N VAL A 45 0.07 5.81 20.95
CA VAL A 45 0.00 6.12 19.51
C VAL A 45 1.37 6.58 19.01
N ALA A 46 2.05 7.45 19.75
CA ALA A 46 3.42 7.89 19.41
C ALA A 46 4.39 6.70 19.31
N VAL A 47 4.39 5.80 20.30
CA VAL A 47 5.21 4.57 20.30
C VAL A 47 4.97 3.74 19.04
N ALA A 48 3.71 3.53 18.67
CA ALA A 48 3.37 2.69 17.53
C ALA A 48 3.70 3.36 16.19
N LEU A 49 3.40 4.65 16.02
CA LEU A 49 3.77 5.38 14.81
C LEU A 49 5.28 5.46 14.63
N HIS A 50 6.03 5.70 15.70
CA HIS A 50 7.50 5.69 15.64
C HIS A 50 8.02 4.31 15.24
N TYR A 51 7.42 3.22 15.75
CA TYR A 51 7.77 1.86 15.34
C TYR A 51 7.56 1.62 13.83
N LEU A 52 6.44 2.09 13.27
CA LEU A 52 6.14 1.94 11.84
C LEU A 52 7.03 2.83 10.96
N ALA A 53 7.37 4.03 11.44
CA ALA A 53 8.20 5.03 10.75
C ALA A 53 9.70 4.69 10.72
N SER A 54 10.18 3.98 11.73
CA SER A 54 11.62 3.71 11.93
C SER A 54 12.16 2.62 11.01
N CYS A 55 13.40 2.80 10.55
CA CYS A 55 14.11 1.87 9.68
C CYS A 55 15.41 1.33 10.31
N GLU A 56 15.56 1.41 11.63
CA GLU A 56 16.81 0.97 12.25
C GLU A 56 16.93 -0.55 12.24
N GLU A 57 18.07 -1.04 11.75
CA GLU A 57 18.36 -2.46 11.62
C GLU A 57 18.44 -3.14 12.98
N TYR A 58 17.74 -4.27 13.10
CA TYR A 58 17.67 -5.12 14.28
C TYR A 58 17.42 -4.34 15.57
N ARG A 59 16.15 -4.37 16.04
CA ARG A 59 15.67 -3.88 17.35
C ARG A 59 14.83 -2.58 17.34
N ASN A 60 13.98 -2.36 16.33
CA ASN A 60 12.99 -1.27 16.34
C ASN A 60 12.25 -1.11 17.68
N VAL A 61 11.80 -2.20 18.31
CA VAL A 61 11.14 -2.13 19.63
C VAL A 61 12.08 -1.68 20.76
N ARG A 62 13.39 -1.98 20.69
CA ARG A 62 14.34 -1.52 21.72
C ARG A 62 14.64 -0.04 21.59
N VAL A 63 14.76 0.46 20.36
CA VAL A 63 14.97 1.89 20.09
C VAL A 63 13.76 2.66 20.62
N VAL A 64 12.55 2.25 20.24
CA VAL A 64 11.30 2.83 20.74
C VAL A 64 11.19 2.70 22.27
N SER A 65 11.52 1.55 22.83
CA SER A 65 11.53 1.32 24.29
C SER A 65 12.45 2.30 25.02
N SER A 66 13.67 2.52 24.52
CA SER A 66 14.62 3.47 25.10
C SER A 66 14.16 4.91 24.94
N LEU A 67 13.74 5.32 23.73
CA LEU A 67 13.29 6.68 23.41
C LEU A 67 12.11 7.12 24.27
N PHE A 68 11.15 6.22 24.51
CA PHE A 68 9.95 6.53 25.27
C PHE A 68 10.06 6.15 26.76
N GLY A 69 11.19 5.59 27.21
CA GLY A 69 11.39 5.15 28.59
C GLY A 69 10.40 4.09 29.05
N ILE A 70 10.12 3.09 28.19
CA ILE A 70 9.14 2.03 28.44
C ILE A 70 9.82 0.67 28.34
N GLY A 71 9.42 -0.32 29.15
CA GLY A 71 9.94 -1.68 29.01
C GLY A 71 9.68 -2.29 27.63
N LYS A 72 10.64 -3.04 27.08
CA LYS A 72 10.58 -3.64 25.72
C LYS A 72 9.31 -4.45 25.49
N SER A 73 8.92 -5.29 26.44
CA SER A 73 7.70 -6.10 26.36
C SER A 73 6.44 -5.23 26.32
N THR A 74 6.44 -4.12 27.06
CA THR A 74 5.33 -3.15 27.06
C THR A 74 5.26 -2.38 25.75
N ALA A 75 6.41 -1.95 25.20
CA ALA A 75 6.46 -1.31 23.89
C ALA A 75 5.93 -2.25 22.79
N ASN A 76 6.34 -3.53 22.81
CA ASN A 76 5.82 -4.52 21.87
C ASN A 76 4.30 -4.70 22.00
N LEU A 77 3.80 -4.85 23.22
CA LEU A 77 2.36 -4.97 23.49
C LEU A 77 1.58 -3.74 22.98
N ILE A 78 2.12 -2.53 23.15
CA ILE A 78 1.51 -1.30 22.63
C ILE A 78 1.43 -1.34 21.10
N VAL A 79 2.51 -1.72 20.43
CA VAL A 79 2.58 -1.82 18.97
C VAL A 79 1.54 -2.82 18.45
N HIS A 80 1.46 -4.00 19.06
CA HIS A 80 0.46 -5.01 18.71
C HIS A 80 -0.98 -4.51 18.92
N GLU A 81 -1.29 -3.91 20.08
CA GLU A 81 -2.63 -3.38 20.36
C GLU A 81 -3.02 -2.26 19.38
N PHE A 82 -2.08 -1.37 19.03
CA PHE A 82 -2.31 -0.30 18.05
C PHE A 82 -2.56 -0.85 16.65
N ILE A 83 -1.68 -1.73 16.14
CA ILE A 83 -1.84 -2.34 14.81
C ILE A 83 -3.17 -3.08 14.73
N ASN A 84 -3.55 -3.81 15.79
CA ASN A 84 -4.82 -4.51 15.82
C ASN A 84 -6.00 -3.53 15.76
N ALA A 85 -5.99 -2.48 16.58
CA ALA A 85 -7.05 -1.48 16.57
C ALA A 85 -7.17 -0.78 15.21
N VAL A 86 -6.07 -0.45 14.53
CA VAL A 86 -6.09 0.12 13.18
C VAL A 86 -6.74 -0.86 12.19
N ASN A 87 -6.35 -2.14 12.22
CA ASN A 87 -6.92 -3.15 11.33
C ASN A 87 -8.41 -3.40 11.58
N ASP A 88 -8.82 -3.44 12.84
CA ASP A 88 -10.19 -3.85 13.18
C ASP A 88 -11.18 -2.68 13.04
N ILE A 89 -10.73 -1.44 13.21
CA ILE A 89 -11.59 -0.24 13.24
C ILE A 89 -11.43 0.62 12.00
N LEU A 90 -10.18 0.89 11.57
CA LEU A 90 -9.89 1.90 10.56
C LEU A 90 -9.79 1.31 9.16
N LEU A 91 -9.17 0.14 9.00
CA LEU A 91 -9.05 -0.55 7.70
C LEU A 91 -10.40 -0.66 6.95
N PRO A 92 -11.50 -1.16 7.55
CA PRO A 92 -12.79 -1.26 6.84
C PRO A 92 -13.43 0.10 6.52
N LYS A 93 -13.04 1.18 7.20
CA LYS A 93 -13.52 2.54 6.94
C LYS A 93 -12.75 3.20 5.80
N TYR A 94 -11.44 2.97 5.71
CA TYR A 94 -10.54 3.73 4.85
C TYR A 94 -10.04 2.96 3.63
N VAL A 95 -10.12 1.63 3.61
CA VAL A 95 -9.77 0.77 2.47
C VAL A 95 -11.02 0.02 2.04
N LYS A 96 -11.78 0.59 1.10
CA LYS A 96 -13.05 0.02 0.65
C LYS A 96 -13.22 0.18 -0.84
N PHE A 97 -13.50 -0.94 -1.51
CA PHE A 97 -13.71 -0.93 -2.94
C PHE A 97 -15.09 -0.33 -3.24
N PRO A 98 -15.19 0.61 -4.20
CA PRO A 98 -16.47 1.18 -4.59
C PRO A 98 -17.33 0.11 -5.27
N LEU A 99 -18.43 -0.30 -4.63
CA LEU A 99 -19.39 -1.26 -5.20
C LEU A 99 -20.62 -0.58 -5.85
N SER A 100 -20.85 0.70 -5.56
CA SER A 100 -21.97 1.45 -6.15
C SER A 100 -21.57 2.02 -7.51
N VAL A 101 -22.50 1.93 -8.47
CA VAL A 101 -22.36 2.48 -9.83
C VAL A 101 -22.00 3.98 -9.81
N GLU A 102 -22.56 4.74 -8.86
CA GLU A 102 -22.26 6.16 -8.72
C GLU A 102 -20.78 6.41 -8.39
N TYR A 103 -20.24 5.67 -7.41
CA TYR A 103 -18.83 5.77 -7.04
C TYR A 103 -17.92 5.25 -8.14
N LEU A 104 -18.29 4.16 -8.81
CA LEU A 104 -17.54 3.64 -9.96
C LEU A 104 -17.45 4.68 -11.10
N ASN A 105 -18.56 5.34 -11.42
CA ASN A 105 -18.60 6.41 -12.41
C ASN A 105 -17.80 7.64 -11.96
N LYS A 106 -17.78 7.94 -10.67
CA LYS A 106 -16.92 8.99 -10.11
C LYS A 106 -15.45 8.66 -10.33
N HIS A 107 -14.99 7.48 -9.89
CA HIS A 107 -13.61 7.04 -10.10
C HIS A 107 -13.23 7.03 -11.59
N SER A 108 -14.12 6.55 -12.46
CA SER A 108 -13.90 6.59 -13.91
C SER A 108 -13.75 7.99 -14.50
N ARG A 109 -14.46 8.99 -13.95
CA ARG A 109 -14.29 10.38 -14.35
C ARG A 109 -12.99 10.93 -13.80
N ASP A 110 -12.70 10.71 -12.53
CA ASP A 110 -11.48 11.19 -11.89
C ASP A 110 -10.21 10.65 -12.61
N PHE A 111 -10.20 9.37 -13.02
CA PHE A 111 -9.12 8.79 -13.82
C PHE A 111 -8.99 9.44 -15.20
N LYS A 112 -10.11 9.73 -15.86
CA LYS A 112 -10.12 10.42 -17.14
C LYS A 112 -9.62 11.86 -17.00
N ASP A 113 -10.06 12.58 -15.98
CA ASP A 113 -9.79 14.00 -15.82
C ASP A 113 -8.36 14.25 -15.30
N ILE A 114 -7.82 13.36 -14.45
CA ILE A 114 -6.50 13.52 -13.83
C ILE A 114 -5.39 12.80 -14.60
N LEU A 115 -5.66 11.59 -15.09
CA LEU A 115 -4.64 10.71 -15.70
C LEU A 115 -4.88 10.48 -17.19
N ASP A 116 -5.91 11.13 -17.75
CA ASP A 116 -6.25 11.06 -19.16
C ASP A 116 -6.60 9.64 -19.66
N PHE A 117 -7.01 8.76 -18.72
CA PHE A 117 -7.33 7.36 -18.98
C PHE A 117 -8.83 7.09 -18.76
N PRO A 118 -9.63 6.87 -19.83
CA PRO A 118 -11.07 6.66 -19.73
C PRO A 118 -11.43 5.27 -19.21
N GLN A 119 -12.61 5.15 -18.61
CA GLN A 119 -13.21 3.87 -18.18
C GLN A 119 -12.34 3.03 -17.24
N CYS A 120 -11.44 3.66 -16.47
CA CYS A 120 -10.63 3.02 -15.43
C CYS A 120 -11.08 3.47 -14.04
N VAL A 121 -11.26 2.54 -13.11
CA VAL A 121 -11.68 2.87 -11.73
C VAL A 121 -10.55 2.77 -10.71
N GLY A 122 -9.42 2.19 -11.11
CA GLY A 122 -8.26 1.96 -10.26
C GLY A 122 -7.10 1.35 -11.02
N ALA A 123 -5.88 1.64 -10.58
CA ALA A 123 -4.68 0.96 -11.02
C ALA A 123 -4.35 -0.18 -10.05
N VAL A 124 -3.96 -1.34 -10.59
CA VAL A 124 -3.69 -2.54 -9.80
C VAL A 124 -2.27 -3.01 -9.98
N ASP A 125 -1.64 -3.38 -8.86
CA ASP A 125 -0.31 -3.97 -8.87
C ASP A 125 -0.02 -4.75 -7.58
N GLY A 126 1.00 -5.59 -7.64
CA GLY A 126 1.53 -6.37 -6.52
C GLY A 126 2.88 -5.83 -6.04
N CYS A 127 3.11 -5.88 -4.73
CA CYS A 127 4.36 -5.43 -4.13
C CYS A 127 4.86 -6.47 -3.12
N HIS A 128 6.06 -7.01 -3.35
CA HIS A 128 6.72 -7.94 -2.44
C HIS A 128 7.30 -7.19 -1.24
N ILE A 129 6.92 -7.64 -0.05
CA ILE A 129 7.34 -7.11 1.23
C ILE A 129 8.23 -8.13 1.94
N PRO A 130 9.48 -7.77 2.31
CA PRO A 130 10.42 -8.71 2.91
C PRO A 130 9.97 -9.26 4.26
N ILE A 131 10.05 -10.58 4.42
CA ILE A 131 9.81 -11.27 5.68
C ILE A 131 10.96 -12.19 6.05
N SER A 132 11.09 -12.51 7.32
CA SER A 132 11.92 -13.64 7.74
C SER A 132 11.32 -14.95 7.25
N ALA A 133 12.17 -15.95 7.03
CA ALA A 133 11.72 -17.28 6.64
C ALA A 133 10.66 -17.76 7.64
N PRO A 134 9.42 -18.02 7.19
CA PRO A 134 8.40 -18.48 8.12
C PRO A 134 8.75 -19.90 8.57
N LYS A 135 8.36 -20.23 9.82
CA LYS A 135 8.65 -21.54 10.41
C LYS A 135 7.96 -22.66 9.65
N ASP A 136 6.76 -22.38 9.15
CA ASP A 136 5.91 -23.28 8.40
C ASP A 136 5.76 -22.78 6.95
N GLN A 137 5.68 -23.70 5.99
CA GLN A 137 5.40 -23.39 4.58
C GLN A 137 6.37 -22.38 3.93
N ALA A 138 7.64 -22.37 4.35
CA ALA A 138 8.67 -21.44 3.87
C ALA A 138 8.77 -21.34 2.34
N ILE A 139 8.60 -22.46 1.64
CA ILE A 139 8.67 -22.55 0.17
C ILE A 139 7.63 -21.63 -0.48
N SER A 140 6.41 -21.57 0.05
CA SER A 140 5.32 -20.74 -0.50
C SER A 140 5.58 -19.24 -0.42
N TYR A 141 6.57 -18.81 0.37
CA TYR A 141 6.95 -17.40 0.53
C TYR A 141 8.31 -17.08 -0.10
N TYR A 142 8.99 -18.08 -0.69
CA TYR A 142 10.29 -17.88 -1.30
C TYR A 142 10.13 -17.46 -2.76
N ASN A 143 10.52 -16.22 -3.07
CA ASN A 143 10.42 -15.72 -4.43
C ASN A 143 11.66 -16.11 -5.26
N TYR A 144 11.54 -16.01 -6.59
CA TYR A 144 12.60 -16.42 -7.50
C TYR A 144 13.84 -15.49 -7.47
N LYS A 145 13.75 -14.31 -6.84
CA LYS A 145 14.90 -13.43 -6.57
C LYS A 145 15.72 -13.91 -5.35
N GLY A 146 15.31 -15.01 -4.72
CA GLY A 146 16.09 -15.67 -3.67
C GLY A 146 15.84 -15.15 -2.26
N TRP A 147 14.70 -14.51 -2.00
CA TRP A 147 14.34 -14.01 -0.67
C TRP A 147 12.88 -14.28 -0.30
N TYR A 148 12.57 -14.29 1.00
CA TYR A 148 11.23 -14.55 1.51
C TYR A 148 10.37 -13.29 1.55
N SER A 149 9.16 -13.36 1.02
CA SER A 149 8.26 -12.21 0.88
C SER A 149 6.78 -12.58 1.01
N ILE A 150 6.01 -11.69 1.62
CA ILE A 150 4.55 -11.61 1.41
C ILE A 150 4.26 -10.63 0.29
N VAL A 151 3.14 -10.78 -0.41
CA VAL A 151 2.73 -9.86 -1.47
C VAL A 151 1.57 -9.00 -0.97
N LEU A 152 1.74 -7.69 -1.03
CA LEU A 152 0.65 -6.72 -0.97
C LEU A 152 0.12 -6.52 -2.40
N PHE A 153 -1.03 -7.08 -2.67
CA PHE A 153 -1.79 -6.81 -3.89
C PHE A 153 -2.77 -5.69 -3.62
N ALA A 154 -2.78 -4.64 -4.43
CA ALA A 154 -3.58 -3.46 -4.17
C ALA A 154 -4.21 -2.87 -5.42
N VAL A 155 -5.39 -2.28 -5.23
CA VAL A 155 -6.02 -1.36 -6.18
C VAL A 155 -5.97 0.04 -5.59
N VAL A 156 -5.49 0.98 -6.38
CA VAL A 156 -5.26 2.37 -5.98
C VAL A 156 -6.04 3.31 -6.90
N ASP A 157 -6.67 4.33 -6.35
CA ASP A 157 -7.34 5.38 -7.11
C ASP A 157 -6.37 6.47 -7.59
N CYS A 158 -6.83 7.37 -8.46
CA CYS A 158 -6.05 8.48 -9.02
C CYS A 158 -5.47 9.47 -7.99
N ARG A 159 -5.89 9.38 -6.71
CA ARG A 159 -5.39 10.19 -5.59
C ARG A 159 -4.46 9.39 -4.68
N TYR A 160 -3.86 8.31 -5.17
CA TYR A 160 -2.94 7.45 -4.43
C TYR A 160 -3.57 6.77 -3.19
N ARG A 161 -4.91 6.63 -3.14
CA ARG A 161 -5.60 5.96 -2.04
C ARG A 161 -5.86 4.51 -2.40
N PHE A 162 -5.57 3.62 -1.46
CA PHE A 162 -5.79 2.19 -1.59
C PHE A 162 -7.28 1.90 -1.40
N ILE A 163 -7.97 1.50 -2.46
CA ILE A 163 -9.39 1.15 -2.43
C ILE A 163 -9.61 -0.35 -2.23
N TYR A 164 -8.59 -1.17 -2.48
CA TYR A 164 -8.61 -2.59 -2.17
C TYR A 164 -7.20 -3.07 -1.85
N THR A 165 -7.09 -3.99 -0.90
CA THR A 165 -5.83 -4.66 -0.56
C THR A 165 -6.07 -6.12 -0.24
N SER A 166 -5.17 -6.97 -0.68
CA SER A 166 -5.02 -8.35 -0.24
C SER A 166 -3.54 -8.59 0.08
N VAL A 167 -3.26 -9.17 1.25
CA VAL A 167 -1.89 -9.44 1.69
C VAL A 167 -1.76 -10.90 2.06
N GLY A 168 -0.79 -11.59 1.47
CA GLY A 168 -0.61 -13.01 1.71
C GLY A 168 0.57 -13.61 0.96
N SER A 169 0.48 -14.92 0.71
CA SER A 169 1.45 -15.62 -0.13
C SER A 169 1.41 -15.07 -1.57
N PRO A 170 2.53 -15.12 -2.30
CA PRO A 170 2.58 -14.79 -3.73
C PRO A 170 1.52 -15.50 -4.59
N GLU A 171 1.07 -16.69 -4.19
CA GLU A 171 0.05 -17.50 -4.89
C GLU A 171 -1.38 -16.96 -4.72
N LEU A 172 -1.63 -16.05 -3.77
CA LEU A 172 -2.98 -15.53 -3.48
C LEU A 172 -3.45 -14.46 -4.49
N GLY A 173 -2.61 -14.09 -5.47
CA GLY A 173 -2.89 -13.04 -6.46
C GLY A 173 -4.02 -13.32 -7.45
N ASP A 174 -4.62 -14.52 -7.44
CA ASP A 174 -5.59 -14.97 -8.46
C ASP A 174 -7.08 -14.82 -8.08
N SER A 175 -7.42 -14.21 -6.93
CA SER A 175 -8.83 -14.00 -6.56
C SER A 175 -9.43 -12.72 -7.15
N LEU A 176 -10.28 -12.91 -8.17
CA LEU A 176 -11.35 -12.04 -8.69
C LEU A 176 -11.18 -10.53 -8.42
N VAL A 177 -10.61 -9.84 -9.40
CA VAL A 177 -10.66 -8.38 -9.49
C VAL A 177 -12.02 -7.94 -10.04
N PRO A 178 -12.85 -7.22 -9.27
CA PRO A 178 -14.09 -6.66 -9.79
C PRO A 178 -13.76 -5.40 -10.60
N LEU A 179 -14.19 -5.38 -11.87
CA LEU A 179 -14.29 -4.21 -12.75
C LEU A 179 -12.98 -3.63 -13.33
N CYS A 180 -13.10 -2.88 -14.42
CA CYS A 180 -12.03 -2.36 -15.29
C CYS A 180 -10.90 -1.63 -14.54
N LEU A 181 -9.82 -2.37 -14.26
CA LEU A 181 -8.57 -1.87 -13.71
C LEU A 181 -7.49 -1.84 -14.78
N THR A 182 -6.48 -0.99 -14.58
CA THR A 182 -5.24 -1.02 -15.35
C THR A 182 -4.17 -1.79 -14.57
N GLY A 183 -3.71 -2.91 -15.13
CA GLY A 183 -2.69 -3.78 -14.55
C GLY A 183 -1.45 -3.90 -15.44
N ASP A 184 -0.42 -4.54 -14.90
CA ASP A 184 0.86 -4.75 -15.55
C ASP A 184 0.80 -5.94 -16.54
N SER A 185 1.94 -6.25 -17.16
CA SER A 185 2.03 -7.36 -18.11
C SER A 185 1.89 -8.74 -17.46
N ALA A 186 2.15 -8.89 -16.16
CA ALA A 186 1.96 -10.15 -15.42
C ALA A 186 0.50 -10.50 -15.22
N PHE A 187 -0.42 -9.53 -15.19
CA PHE A 187 -1.82 -9.88 -15.09
C PHE A 187 -2.41 -10.40 -16.41
N PRO A 188 -3.41 -11.32 -16.36
CA PRO A 188 -4.12 -11.76 -17.55
C PRO A 188 -4.98 -10.62 -18.11
N LEU A 189 -5.05 -10.51 -19.45
CA LEU A 189 -5.97 -9.58 -20.10
C LEU A 189 -7.39 -10.11 -19.93
N THR A 190 -8.22 -9.40 -19.18
CA THR A 190 -9.63 -9.76 -18.99
C THR A 190 -10.55 -8.62 -19.41
N ARG A 191 -11.86 -8.88 -19.45
CA ARG A 191 -12.89 -7.82 -19.65
C ARG A 191 -12.86 -6.74 -18.55
N HIS A 192 -12.13 -6.96 -17.47
CA HIS A 192 -12.04 -6.08 -16.31
C HIS A 192 -10.60 -5.70 -15.97
N LEU A 193 -9.61 -6.11 -16.76
CA LEU A 193 -8.20 -5.83 -16.47
C LEU A 193 -7.45 -5.59 -17.76
N LEU A 194 -7.10 -4.33 -17.99
CA LEU A 194 -6.33 -3.90 -19.14
C LEU A 194 -4.84 -4.00 -18.85
N LYS A 195 -4.09 -4.51 -19.82
CA LYS A 195 -2.63 -4.63 -19.76
C LYS A 195 -1.98 -4.12 -21.05
N PRO A 196 -0.70 -3.71 -21.00
CA PRO A 196 -0.01 -3.18 -22.18
C PRO A 196 0.05 -4.20 -23.32
N TYR A 197 0.16 -3.71 -24.55
CA TYR A 197 0.54 -4.53 -25.69
C TYR A 197 1.97 -5.05 -25.49
N PRO A 198 2.27 -6.32 -25.82
CA PRO A 198 3.60 -6.89 -25.66
C PRO A 198 4.67 -6.17 -26.50
N GLU A 199 5.77 -5.75 -25.88
CA GLU A 199 6.86 -5.01 -26.54
C GLU A 199 7.77 -5.89 -27.42
N ASN A 200 7.60 -7.21 -27.37
CA ASN A 200 8.34 -8.17 -28.19
C ASN A 200 7.84 -8.26 -29.65
N LEU A 201 6.91 -7.40 -30.05
CA LEU A 201 6.35 -7.29 -31.38
C LEU A 201 6.55 -5.87 -31.93
N GLU A 202 6.61 -5.72 -33.25
CA GLU A 202 6.52 -4.38 -33.86
C GLU A 202 5.15 -3.77 -33.56
N LEU A 203 5.11 -2.86 -32.58
CA LEU A 203 3.89 -2.19 -32.17
C LEU A 203 3.50 -1.10 -33.18
N SER A 204 2.22 -1.07 -33.54
CA SER A 204 1.65 0.04 -34.30
C SER A 204 1.70 1.35 -33.50
N GLU A 205 1.59 2.49 -34.17
CA GLU A 205 1.60 3.79 -33.51
C GLU A 205 0.46 3.95 -32.48
N ILE A 206 -0.72 3.40 -32.79
CA ILE A 206 -1.87 3.32 -31.88
C ILE A 206 -1.51 2.52 -30.61
N GLN A 207 -0.84 1.37 -30.77
CA GLN A 207 -0.45 0.51 -29.65
C GLN A 207 0.64 1.17 -28.79
N LYS A 208 1.60 1.85 -29.43
CA LYS A 208 2.64 2.63 -28.74
C LYS A 208 2.01 3.77 -27.92
N ASN A 209 1.05 4.50 -28.50
CA ASN A 209 0.34 5.57 -27.78
C ASN A 209 -0.43 5.01 -26.58
N PHE A 210 -1.18 3.92 -26.78
CA PHE A 210 -1.89 3.26 -25.69
C PHE A 210 -0.97 2.80 -24.56
N ASN A 211 0.15 2.13 -24.87
CA ASN A 211 1.11 1.70 -23.86
C ASN A 211 1.68 2.87 -23.06
N LYS A 212 1.98 4.00 -23.73
CA LYS A 212 2.46 5.22 -23.09
C LYS A 212 1.43 5.78 -22.10
N ILE A 213 0.17 5.90 -22.51
CA ILE A 213 -0.92 6.44 -21.67
C ILE A 213 -1.24 5.47 -20.51
N LEU A 214 -1.30 4.16 -20.79
CA LEU A 214 -1.50 3.13 -19.76
C LEU A 214 -0.37 3.13 -18.73
N CYS A 215 0.89 3.29 -19.17
CA CYS A 215 2.03 3.42 -18.27
C CYS A 215 1.86 4.62 -17.34
N GLY A 216 1.41 5.77 -17.86
CA GLY A 216 1.05 6.95 -17.05
C GLY A 216 0.00 6.65 -15.98
N ALA A 217 -1.09 5.96 -16.35
CA ALA A 217 -2.15 5.59 -15.41
C ALA A 217 -1.66 4.58 -14.34
N ARG A 218 -0.81 3.62 -14.74
CA ARG A 218 -0.22 2.62 -13.82
C ARG A 218 0.74 3.22 -12.80
N ARG A 219 1.46 4.30 -13.14
CA ARG A 219 2.38 4.96 -12.19
C ARG A 219 1.70 5.38 -10.90
N VAL A 220 0.38 5.52 -10.89
CA VAL A 220 -0.37 5.84 -9.67
C VAL A 220 -0.26 4.77 -8.59
N VAL A 221 -0.38 3.48 -8.93
CA VAL A 221 -0.24 2.42 -7.93
C VAL A 221 1.23 2.27 -7.49
N GLU A 222 2.18 2.44 -8.42
CA GLU A 222 3.62 2.43 -8.12
C GLU A 222 4.01 3.57 -7.16
N ASN A 223 3.53 4.80 -7.43
CA ASN A 223 3.73 5.97 -6.58
C ASN A 223 3.09 5.81 -5.20
N ALA A 224 1.89 5.21 -5.13
CA ALA A 224 1.23 4.95 -3.85
C ALA A 224 2.02 3.94 -3.00
N PHE A 225 2.54 2.87 -3.59
CA PHE A 225 3.47 1.98 -2.89
C PHE A 225 4.73 2.72 -2.43
N GLY A 226 5.29 3.58 -3.28
CA GLY A 226 6.39 4.47 -2.93
C GLY A 226 6.07 5.32 -1.70
N CYS A 227 4.89 5.94 -1.64
CA CYS A 227 4.45 6.78 -0.52
C CYS A 227 4.30 5.99 0.79
N VAL A 228 3.69 4.79 0.74
CA VAL A 228 3.53 3.93 1.94
C VAL A 228 4.89 3.49 2.46
N ARG A 229 5.78 3.02 1.58
CA ARG A 229 7.17 2.69 1.93
C ARG A 229 7.90 3.92 2.48
N ALA A 230 7.57 5.09 1.93
CA ALA A 230 8.19 6.34 2.30
C ALA A 230 7.91 6.75 3.74
N ARG A 231 6.64 6.70 4.12
CA ARG A 231 6.19 6.96 5.49
C ARG A 231 6.55 5.83 6.43
N PHE A 232 6.19 4.60 6.10
CA PHE A 232 6.25 3.49 7.03
C PHE A 232 7.36 2.53 6.65
N ARG A 233 8.58 2.87 7.08
CA ARG A 233 9.80 2.15 6.69
C ARG A 233 9.87 0.72 7.19
N VAL A 234 9.02 0.33 8.15
CA VAL A 234 8.93 -1.06 8.65
C VAL A 234 8.70 -2.07 7.52
N ILE A 235 7.97 -1.73 6.45
CA ILE A 235 7.71 -2.63 5.31
C ILE A 235 8.84 -2.66 4.26
N CYS A 236 9.87 -1.83 4.44
CA CYS A 236 11.06 -1.85 3.57
C CYS A 236 12.11 -2.85 4.06
N LYS A 237 12.08 -3.21 5.35
CA LYS A 237 13.02 -4.16 5.95
C LYS A 237 12.35 -5.51 6.19
N ARG A 238 13.18 -6.51 6.49
CA ARG A 238 12.74 -7.86 6.80
C ARG A 238 11.98 -7.87 8.13
N MET A 239 10.69 -8.19 8.09
CA MET A 239 9.88 -8.31 9.30
C MET A 239 10.20 -9.61 10.06
N GLU A 240 10.61 -9.47 11.32
CA GLU A 240 10.90 -10.57 12.26
C GLU A 240 9.68 -10.90 13.13
N CYS A 241 8.55 -11.19 12.49
CA CYS A 241 7.32 -11.61 13.15
C CYS A 241 6.65 -12.74 12.36
N ASP A 242 5.60 -13.34 12.92
CA ASP A 242 4.81 -14.32 12.18
C ASP A 242 4.07 -13.66 11.01
N ILE A 243 3.70 -14.47 10.01
CA ILE A 243 3.07 -14.00 8.77
C ILE A 243 1.76 -13.24 9.05
N ASN A 244 0.95 -13.71 10.01
CA ASN A 244 -0.34 -13.08 10.29
C ASN A 244 -0.14 -11.67 10.83
N PHE A 245 0.82 -11.49 11.74
CA PHE A 245 1.14 -10.17 12.25
C PHE A 245 1.82 -9.28 11.20
N ALA A 246 2.70 -9.83 10.36
CA ALA A 246 3.28 -9.13 9.22
C ALA A 246 2.19 -8.58 8.28
N THR A 247 1.19 -9.40 7.93
CA THR A 247 0.02 -8.98 7.15
C THR A 247 -0.72 -7.82 7.81
N ARG A 248 -0.92 -7.87 9.14
CA ARG A 248 -1.58 -6.78 9.89
C ARG A 248 -0.74 -5.51 9.93
N ILE A 249 0.58 -5.60 10.01
CA ILE A 249 1.49 -4.43 9.88
C ILE A 249 1.29 -3.76 8.52
N VAL A 250 1.30 -4.54 7.43
CA VAL A 250 1.13 -4.01 6.07
C VAL A 250 -0.21 -3.32 5.90
N ASN A 251 -1.30 -3.97 6.31
CA ASN A 251 -2.64 -3.40 6.28
C ASN A 251 -2.74 -2.11 7.11
N ALA A 252 -2.10 -2.07 8.28
CA ALA A 252 -2.06 -0.86 9.10
C ALA A 252 -1.32 0.28 8.38
N CYS A 253 -0.17 0.01 7.74
CA CYS A 253 0.59 1.01 6.99
C CYS A 253 -0.23 1.61 5.84
N VAL A 254 -0.91 0.76 5.06
CA VAL A 254 -1.79 1.21 3.98
C VAL A 254 -2.98 2.02 4.51
N THR A 255 -3.60 1.57 5.61
CA THR A 255 -4.71 2.27 6.25
C THR A 255 -4.29 3.67 6.72
N LEU A 256 -3.15 3.76 7.40
CA LEU A 256 -2.61 5.03 7.89
C LEU A 256 -2.23 5.96 6.75
N HIS A 257 -1.68 5.43 5.65
CA HIS A 257 -1.44 6.21 4.44
C HIS A 257 -2.73 6.80 3.87
N ASN A 258 -3.79 5.99 3.72
CA ASN A 258 -5.07 6.52 3.27
C ASN A 258 -5.60 7.62 4.19
N ILE A 259 -5.49 7.44 5.51
CA ILE A 259 -5.87 8.49 6.47
C ILE A 259 -5.07 9.77 6.21
N CYS A 260 -3.75 9.67 5.96
CA CYS A 260 -2.94 10.83 5.59
C CYS A 260 -3.49 11.52 4.33
N GLU A 261 -3.84 10.77 3.29
CA GLU A 261 -4.43 11.32 2.05
C GLU A 261 -5.83 11.93 2.28
N TYR A 262 -6.63 11.41 3.21
CA TYR A 262 -7.94 11.98 3.55
C TYR A 262 -7.85 13.30 4.33
N TYR A 263 -6.78 13.49 5.10
CA TYR A 263 -6.53 14.68 5.92
C TYR A 263 -5.53 15.65 5.28
N ASP A 264 -5.25 15.49 3.98
CA ASP A 264 -4.29 16.28 3.21
C ASP A 264 -2.93 16.40 3.92
N ASP A 265 -2.49 15.32 4.57
CA ASP A 265 -1.23 15.23 5.27
C ASP A 265 -0.10 14.92 4.30
N ILE A 266 0.34 15.94 3.56
CA ILE A 266 1.26 15.83 2.43
C ILE A 266 2.57 15.11 2.82
N ILE A 267 3.04 14.19 1.98
CA ILE A 267 4.31 13.50 2.22
C ILE A 267 5.49 14.44 2.01
N ILE A 268 6.54 14.30 2.81
CA ILE A 268 7.80 15.02 2.61
C ILE A 268 8.55 14.38 1.44
N ILE A 269 8.90 15.17 0.42
CA ILE A 269 9.45 14.69 -0.85
C ILE A 269 10.80 14.02 -0.65
N GLU A 270 11.62 14.56 0.26
CA GLU A 270 12.93 14.03 0.63
C GLU A 270 12.83 12.58 1.10
N TRP A 271 11.71 12.19 1.72
CA TRP A 271 11.50 10.80 2.10
C TRP A 271 11.52 9.94 0.86
N LEU A 272 10.68 10.21 -0.15
CA LEU A 272 10.59 9.43 -1.40
C LEU A 272 11.95 9.23 -2.09
N MET A 273 12.85 10.21 -2.01
CA MET A 273 14.19 10.12 -2.62
C MET A 273 15.09 9.11 -1.90
N HIS A 274 14.93 8.94 -0.60
CA HIS A 274 15.80 8.10 0.24
C HIS A 274 15.37 6.61 0.26
N HIS A 275 14.19 6.26 -0.29
CA HIS A 275 13.70 4.87 -0.28
C HIS A 275 14.34 3.93 -1.29
N HIS A 276 14.97 4.48 -2.33
CA HIS A 276 15.52 3.66 -3.41
C HIS A 276 16.71 2.77 -2.97
N ASP A 277 17.51 3.23 -2.00
CA ASP A 277 18.74 2.52 -1.58
C ASP A 277 18.47 1.33 -0.63
N ASP A 278 17.37 1.35 0.12
CA ASP A 278 17.07 0.36 1.17
C ASP A 278 16.13 -0.77 0.73
N SER A 279 15.65 -0.75 -0.52
CA SER A 279 14.61 -1.68 -1.01
C SER A 279 15.20 -2.89 -1.75
N LEU A 280 14.74 -4.09 -1.38
CA LEU A 280 15.09 -5.31 -2.14
C LEU A 280 14.44 -5.25 -3.52
N ALA A 281 15.23 -5.58 -4.55
CA ALA A 281 14.77 -5.62 -5.92
C ALA A 281 13.55 -6.53 -6.04
N GLN A 282 12.45 -5.96 -6.51
CA GLN A 282 11.21 -6.68 -6.71
C GLN A 282 11.41 -7.77 -7.77
N PRO A 283 10.77 -8.94 -7.62
CA PRO A 283 10.71 -9.91 -8.68
C PRO A 283 10.04 -9.27 -9.92
N ASN A 284 10.78 -9.16 -11.02
CA ASN A 284 10.24 -8.92 -12.37
C ASN A 284 8.93 -9.71 -12.61
N THR A 285 7.99 -9.05 -13.23
CA THR A 285 6.70 -9.64 -13.55
C THR A 285 6.81 -10.50 -14.80
N VAL A 286 6.46 -11.79 -14.69
CA VAL A 286 6.47 -12.73 -15.82
C VAL A 286 5.25 -12.43 -16.67
N SER A 287 5.44 -11.95 -17.89
CA SER A 287 4.35 -11.60 -18.81
C SER A 287 3.45 -12.82 -19.07
N THR A 288 2.15 -12.69 -18.81
CA THR A 288 1.19 -13.75 -19.20
C THR A 288 0.99 -13.73 -20.71
N THR A 289 1.12 -14.90 -21.34
CA THR A 289 1.21 -15.11 -22.80
C THR A 289 -0.09 -14.83 -23.58
N GLY A 290 -1.19 -14.48 -22.91
CA GLY A 290 -2.51 -14.31 -23.54
C GLY A 290 -2.80 -12.89 -24.03
N ASN A 291 -2.47 -12.57 -25.29
CA ASN A 291 -2.89 -11.31 -25.95
C ASN A 291 -4.32 -11.38 -26.54
N ASN A 292 -4.90 -12.59 -26.61
CA ASN A 292 -6.25 -12.88 -27.11
C ASN A 292 -7.27 -13.13 -25.98
N GLY A 293 -7.03 -12.52 -24.80
CA GLY A 293 -7.97 -12.59 -23.70
C GLY A 293 -9.29 -11.87 -24.00
N PRO A 294 -10.36 -12.12 -23.22
CA PRO A 294 -11.70 -11.58 -23.45
C PRO A 294 -11.78 -10.04 -23.43
N GLY A 295 -10.73 -9.36 -22.93
CA GLY A 295 -10.62 -7.89 -22.92
C GLY A 295 -10.02 -7.27 -24.18
N LYS A 296 -9.59 -8.06 -25.18
CA LYS A 296 -8.88 -7.56 -26.36
C LYS A 296 -9.66 -6.49 -27.13
N ASN A 297 -10.91 -6.76 -27.48
CA ASN A 297 -11.74 -5.83 -28.24
C ASN A 297 -11.94 -4.51 -27.49
N PHE A 298 -12.09 -4.58 -26.17
CA PHE A 298 -12.26 -3.41 -25.32
C PHE A 298 -10.96 -2.58 -25.26
N ARG A 299 -9.81 -3.22 -25.06
CA ARG A 299 -8.48 -2.58 -25.11
C ARG A 299 -8.23 -1.90 -26.45
N ASP A 300 -8.47 -2.62 -27.55
CA ASP A 300 -8.24 -2.12 -28.91
C ASP A 300 -9.18 -0.93 -29.23
N SER A 301 -10.39 -0.91 -28.67
CA SER A 301 -11.32 0.22 -28.79
C SER A 301 -10.84 1.45 -28.01
N ILE A 302 -10.36 1.27 -26.77
CA ILE A 302 -9.77 2.36 -25.98
C ILE A 302 -8.51 2.89 -26.68
N ALA A 303 -7.65 2.02 -27.20
CA ALA A 303 -6.43 2.41 -27.90
C ALA A 303 -6.72 3.29 -29.11
N LYS A 304 -7.74 2.92 -29.91
CA LYS A 304 -8.20 3.74 -31.05
C LYS A 304 -8.75 5.08 -30.59
N TYR A 305 -9.65 5.09 -29.60
CA TYR A 305 -10.23 6.32 -29.04
C TYR A 305 -9.15 7.31 -28.58
N LEU A 306 -8.16 6.83 -27.83
CA LEU A 306 -7.05 7.66 -27.33
C LEU A 306 -6.21 8.22 -28.49
N TYR A 307 -5.88 7.38 -29.48
CA TYR A 307 -5.08 7.81 -30.62
C TYR A 307 -5.82 8.81 -31.54
N GLU A 308 -7.13 8.65 -31.73
CA GLU A 308 -7.95 9.59 -32.52
C GLU A 308 -8.11 10.95 -31.82
N ARG A 309 -8.16 10.96 -30.49
CA ARG A 309 -8.22 12.19 -29.68
C ARG A 309 -6.90 12.98 -29.70
N ASP A 310 -5.77 12.29 -29.73
CA ASP A 310 -4.43 12.92 -29.64
C ASP A 310 -3.89 13.42 -31.00
N LYS A 311 -4.65 13.24 -32.08
CA LYS A 311 -4.38 13.79 -33.42
C LYS A 311 -4.95 15.18 -33.60
#